data_AF-A0A843HW54-F1
#
_entry.id   AF-A0A843HW54-F1
#
_cell.length_a   1.000
_cell.length_b   1.000
_cell.length_c   1.000
_cell.angle_alpha   90.00
_cell.angle_beta   90.00
_cell.angle_gamma   90.00
#
_symmetry.space_group_name_H-M   'P 1'
#
loop_
_entity.id
_entity.type
_entity.pdbx_description
1 polymer ?
#
loop_
_entity_poly.entity_id
_entity_poly.type
_entity_poly.pdbx_seq_one_letter_code
_entity_poly.pdbx_strand_id
1 'polypeptide(L)'
;MVDILFTILDALFWRIRGGLRVCGKKIPLNKIWFAPLFAGEFCYLTGWDWNTFVISAIAIYTSYQEYGWGEYIGCLLTGTEPTDRTDCPLVDDIVDTLKITINARDIKIGKWTVHIPQVNWKLSDNPKLFGWVGLSLRGFLMTFMIGLAFRNIPFMFCGLGMGTVYWIGGLIDHYIKPDGKFGWCWAEWLFGAYLGLCLTLFA
;
A
#
# COMPACT_ATOMS: atom_id res chain seq x y z
N MET A 1 16.62 -16.04 8.82
CA MET A 1 16.25 -15.78 10.23
C MET A 1 15.51 -14.45 10.19
N VAL A 2 14.23 -14.39 10.55
CA VAL A 2 13.49 -13.11 10.51
C VAL A 2 14.11 -12.21 11.58
N ASP A 3 14.70 -11.11 11.15
CA ASP A 3 15.27 -10.14 12.08
C ASP A 3 14.15 -9.26 12.62
N ILE A 4 13.73 -9.57 13.84
CA ILE A 4 12.69 -8.85 14.57
C ILE A 4 13.11 -7.39 14.77
N LEU A 5 14.42 -7.11 14.88
CA LEU A 5 14.92 -5.75 15.05
C LEU A 5 14.60 -4.89 13.83
N PHE A 6 14.91 -5.36 12.62
CA PHE A 6 14.61 -4.65 11.36
C PHE A 6 13.10 -4.45 11.20
N THR A 7 12.30 -5.47 11.49
CA THR A 7 10.84 -5.36 11.46
C THR A 7 10.32 -4.23 12.37
N ILE A 8 10.88 -4.08 13.57
CA ILE A 8 10.50 -3.00 14.52
C ILE A 8 11.01 -1.64 14.04
N LEU A 9 12.25 -1.57 13.54
CA LEU A 9 12.85 -0.34 13.03
C LEU A 9 12.06 0.18 11.83
N ASP A 10 11.70 -0.68 10.89
CA ASP A 10 10.90 -0.31 9.73
C ASP A 10 9.51 0.16 10.08
N ALA A 11 8.83 -0.54 11.00
CA ALA A 11 7.57 -0.07 11.59
C ALA A 11 7.69 1.37 12.13
N LEU A 12 8.74 1.64 12.90
CA LEU A 12 8.99 2.97 13.48
C LEU A 12 9.30 4.01 12.41
N PHE A 13 10.25 3.76 11.53
CA PHE A 13 10.72 4.74 10.55
C PHE A 13 9.67 5.00 9.46
N TRP A 14 8.89 3.99 9.09
CA TRP A 14 7.73 4.17 8.23
C TRP A 14 6.68 5.06 8.89
N ARG A 15 6.42 4.86 10.19
CA ARG A 15 5.52 5.74 10.95
C ARG A 15 6.06 7.16 11.08
N ILE A 16 7.37 7.34 11.30
CA ILE A 16 8.04 8.64 11.29
C ILE A 16 7.78 9.33 9.95
N ARG A 17 7.99 8.63 8.83
CA ARG A 17 7.65 9.11 7.47
C ARG A 17 6.16 9.45 7.33
N GLY A 18 5.28 8.69 7.96
CA GLY A 18 3.84 8.99 8.11
C GLY A 18 3.50 10.17 9.04
N GLY A 19 4.50 10.85 9.62
CA GLY A 19 4.32 12.07 10.42
C GLY A 19 4.09 11.83 11.92
N LEU A 20 4.81 10.88 12.52
CA LEU A 20 4.85 10.69 13.97
C LEU A 20 5.18 12.01 14.69
N ARG A 21 4.46 12.31 15.77
CA ARG A 21 4.69 13.48 16.62
C ARG A 21 5.25 13.04 17.97
N VAL A 22 6.36 13.63 18.38
CA VAL A 22 6.98 13.44 19.69
C VAL A 22 6.95 14.78 20.41
N CYS A 23 6.41 14.82 21.63
CA CYS A 23 6.22 16.05 22.40
C CYS A 23 5.51 17.16 21.61
N GLY A 24 4.47 16.80 20.84
CA GLY A 24 3.68 17.73 20.03
C GLY A 24 4.35 18.20 18.73
N LYS A 25 5.64 17.92 18.51
CA LYS A 25 6.38 18.31 17.31
C LYS A 25 6.55 17.13 16.35
N LYS A 26 6.46 17.38 15.04
CA LYS A 26 6.88 16.39 14.04
C LYS A 26 8.40 16.26 14.09
N ILE A 27 8.89 15.05 13.91
CA ILE A 27 10.33 14.81 13.74
C ILE A 27 10.82 15.58 12.50
N PRO A 28 11.94 16.31 12.57
CA PRO A 28 12.47 17.03 11.41
C PRO A 28 12.89 16.03 10.31
N LEU A 29 12.76 16.44 9.05
CA LEU A 29 13.13 15.61 7.89
C LEU A 29 12.47 14.22 7.89
N ASN A 30 11.26 14.11 8.44
CA ASN A 30 10.58 12.84 8.66
C ASN A 30 10.43 11.99 7.38
N LYS A 31 10.35 12.64 6.22
CA LYS A 31 10.28 11.98 4.91
C LYS A 31 11.60 11.40 4.43
N ILE A 32 12.74 11.68 5.06
CA ILE A 32 14.05 11.21 4.61
C ILE A 32 14.45 9.92 5.32
N TRP A 33 14.21 9.83 6.63
CA TRP A 33 14.83 8.80 7.49
C TRP A 33 14.59 7.34 7.09
N PHE A 34 13.42 7.01 6.54
CA PHE A 34 13.11 5.62 6.17
C PHE A 34 14.03 5.10 5.06
N ALA A 35 14.33 5.93 4.06
CA ALA A 35 15.10 5.51 2.90
C ALA A 35 16.55 5.05 3.19
N PRO A 36 17.40 5.81 3.91
CA PRO A 36 18.74 5.36 4.24
C PRO A 36 18.75 4.22 5.26
N LEU A 37 17.76 4.14 6.17
CA LEU A 37 17.62 3.00 7.07
C LEU A 37 17.39 1.72 6.27
N PHE A 38 16.32 1.69 5.46
CA PHE A 38 15.91 0.50 4.72
C PHE A 38 16.95 0.07 3.68
N ALA A 39 17.64 1.03 3.04
CA ALA A 39 18.78 0.73 2.17
C ALA A 39 19.98 0.13 2.94
N GLY A 40 20.25 0.64 4.14
CA GLY A 40 21.31 0.14 5.02
C GLY A 40 21.03 -1.28 5.48
N GLU A 41 19.78 -1.58 5.83
CA GLU A 41 19.34 -2.93 6.21
C GLU A 41 19.48 -3.91 5.04
N PHE A 42 19.08 -3.51 3.83
CA PHE A 42 19.30 -4.33 2.62
C PHE A 42 20.79 -4.63 2.42
N CYS A 43 21.66 -3.60 2.45
CA CYS A 43 23.10 -3.79 2.33
C CYS A 43 23.71 -4.62 3.47
N TYR A 44 23.15 -4.55 4.68
CA TYR A 44 23.59 -5.40 5.78
C TYR A 44 23.28 -6.87 5.51
N LEU A 45 22.09 -7.17 4.97
CA LEU A 45 21.64 -8.53 4.67
C LEU A 45 22.35 -9.14 3.45
N THR A 46 22.59 -8.36 2.39
CA THR A 46 23.14 -8.87 1.13
C THR A 46 24.65 -8.65 0.95
N GLY A 47 25.29 -7.96 1.89
CA GLY A 47 26.68 -7.53 1.80
C GLY A 47 26.83 -6.05 1.48
N TRP A 48 27.69 -5.38 2.25
CA TRP A 48 27.82 -3.93 2.22
C TRP A 48 28.49 -3.42 0.95
N ASP A 49 27.81 -2.55 0.22
CA ASP A 49 28.34 -1.85 -0.96
C ASP A 49 27.77 -0.43 -1.04
N TRP A 50 28.65 0.56 -1.23
CA TRP A 50 28.28 1.98 -1.22
C TRP A 50 27.39 2.33 -2.42
N ASN A 51 27.66 1.75 -3.60
CA ASN A 51 26.85 2.03 -4.79
C ASN A 51 25.43 1.49 -4.61
N THR A 52 25.31 0.25 -4.13
CA THR A 52 24.03 -0.39 -3.83
C THR A 52 23.26 0.39 -2.77
N PHE A 53 23.92 0.86 -1.71
CA PHE A 53 23.31 1.68 -0.66
C PHE A 53 22.71 2.98 -1.24
N VAL A 54 23.46 3.73 -2.06
CA VAL A 54 23.00 4.99 -2.65
C VAL A 54 21.83 4.77 -3.59
N ILE A 55 21.96 3.84 -4.52
CA ILE A 55 20.93 3.56 -5.53
C ILE A 55 19.66 3.11 -4.83
N SER A 56 19.77 2.23 -3.83
CA SER A 56 18.66 1.78 -3.01
C SER A 56 18.01 2.93 -2.25
N ALA A 57 18.79 3.75 -1.54
CA ALA A 57 18.25 4.88 -0.77
C ALA A 57 17.51 5.88 -1.66
N ILE A 58 18.04 6.19 -2.85
CA ILE A 58 17.37 7.05 -3.82
C ILE A 58 16.08 6.39 -4.32
N ALA A 59 16.13 5.13 -4.72
CA ALA A 59 14.95 4.41 -5.23
C ALA A 59 13.83 4.35 -4.18
N ILE A 60 14.17 4.01 -2.93
CA ILE A 60 13.25 3.96 -1.80
C ILE A 60 12.66 5.35 -1.56
N TYR A 61 13.48 6.40 -1.42
CA TYR A 61 13.01 7.76 -1.21
C TYR A 61 12.03 8.20 -2.30
N THR A 62 12.41 8.04 -3.56
CA THR A 62 11.60 8.45 -4.71
C THR A 62 10.29 7.66 -4.75
N SER A 63 10.33 6.34 -4.57
CA SER A 63 9.16 5.45 -4.66
C SER A 63 7.97 5.86 -3.79
N TYR A 64 8.21 6.32 -2.55
CA TYR A 64 7.14 6.75 -1.65
C TYR A 64 6.86 8.26 -1.70
N GLN A 65 7.65 9.04 -2.46
CA GLN A 65 7.42 10.46 -2.70
C GLN A 65 6.69 10.76 -4.00
N GLU A 66 6.80 9.90 -5.02
CA GLU A 66 6.29 10.19 -6.38
C GLU A 66 4.78 10.49 -6.44
N TYR A 67 3.97 9.73 -5.70
CA TYR A 67 2.51 9.81 -5.78
C TYR A 67 1.87 9.79 -4.40
N GLY A 68 0.71 10.45 -4.32
CA GLY A 68 -0.19 10.41 -3.18
C GLY A 68 -0.80 9.02 -2.99
N TRP A 69 -1.48 8.88 -1.86
CA TRP A 69 -2.28 7.69 -1.53
C TRP A 69 -3.38 8.01 -0.51
N GLY A 70 -3.65 9.30 -0.27
CA GLY A 70 -4.56 9.74 0.79
C GLY A 70 -6.03 9.44 0.48
N GLU A 71 -6.42 9.59 -0.77
CA GLU A 71 -7.76 9.27 -1.28
C GLU A 71 -8.01 7.77 -1.22
N TYR A 72 -7.06 6.93 -1.67
CA TYR A 72 -7.21 5.47 -1.58
C TYR A 72 -7.35 4.99 -0.13
N ILE A 73 -6.56 5.55 0.80
CA ILE A 73 -6.70 5.28 2.23
C ILE A 73 -8.07 5.74 2.75
N GLY A 74 -8.48 6.95 2.40
CA GLY A 74 -9.77 7.51 2.80
C GLY A 74 -10.93 6.62 2.36
N CYS A 75 -10.96 6.24 1.08
CA CYS A 75 -11.96 5.35 0.50
C CYS A 75 -11.96 3.97 1.19
N LEU A 76 -10.78 3.39 1.45
CA LEU A 76 -10.67 2.09 2.13
C LEU A 76 -11.18 2.12 3.57
N LEU A 77 -10.73 3.10 4.36
CA LEU A 77 -10.98 3.13 5.80
C LEU A 77 -12.38 3.68 6.14
N THR A 78 -12.82 4.70 5.41
CA THR A 78 -14.08 5.39 5.71
C THR A 78 -15.24 4.99 4.79
N GLY A 79 -14.94 4.45 3.60
CA GLY A 79 -15.95 4.17 2.59
C GLY A 79 -16.46 5.42 1.87
N THR A 80 -15.80 6.56 2.01
CA THR A 80 -16.12 7.77 1.24
C THR A 80 -15.91 7.52 -0.25
N GLU A 81 -16.85 7.99 -1.06
CA GLU A 81 -16.69 7.97 -2.51
C GLU A 81 -15.45 8.77 -2.93
N PRO A 82 -14.73 8.32 -3.97
CA PRO A 82 -13.59 9.07 -4.46
C PRO A 82 -14.04 10.36 -5.14
N THR A 83 -13.33 11.46 -4.88
CA THR A 83 -13.74 12.82 -5.28
C THR A 83 -12.75 13.50 -6.21
N ASP A 84 -11.45 13.37 -5.94
CA ASP A 84 -10.44 14.26 -6.52
C ASP A 84 -9.53 13.56 -7.54
N ARG A 85 -9.36 12.23 -7.47
CA ARG A 85 -8.51 11.45 -8.40
C ARG A 85 -7.10 12.05 -8.53
N THR A 86 -6.58 12.59 -7.43
CA THR A 86 -5.32 13.36 -7.44
C THR A 86 -4.11 12.55 -6.99
N ASP A 87 -4.32 11.32 -6.51
CA ASP A 87 -3.25 10.55 -5.88
C ASP A 87 -2.26 9.99 -6.90
N CYS A 88 -2.73 9.22 -7.89
CA CYS A 88 -1.87 8.61 -8.91
C CYS A 88 -2.63 8.34 -10.22
N PRO A 89 -2.44 9.17 -11.27
CA PRO A 89 -3.16 9.04 -12.53
C PRO A 89 -3.04 7.65 -13.18
N LEU A 90 -1.87 7.01 -13.09
CA LEU A 90 -1.65 5.68 -13.63
C LEU A 90 -2.48 4.60 -12.92
N VAL A 91 -2.61 4.71 -11.59
CA VAL A 91 -3.44 3.79 -10.82
C VAL A 91 -4.91 4.09 -11.07
N ASP A 92 -5.28 5.38 -11.12
CA ASP A 92 -6.66 5.81 -11.39
C ASP A 92 -7.14 5.32 -12.76
N ASP A 93 -6.32 5.42 -13.81
CA ASP A 93 -6.63 4.89 -15.15
C ASP A 93 -6.91 3.38 -15.12
N ILE A 94 -6.10 2.61 -14.39
CA ILE A 94 -6.30 1.17 -14.24
C ILE A 94 -7.60 0.89 -13.47
N VAL A 95 -7.82 1.58 -12.36
CA VAL A 95 -8.95 1.32 -11.48
C VAL A 95 -10.28 1.76 -12.12
N ASP A 96 -10.29 2.86 -12.87
CA ASP A 96 -11.48 3.37 -13.56
C ASP A 96 -11.83 2.57 -14.82
N THR A 97 -10.86 1.88 -15.42
CA THR A 97 -11.13 0.93 -16.51
C THR A 97 -11.73 -0.40 -16.04
N LEU A 98 -11.63 -0.73 -14.75
CA LEU A 98 -12.21 -1.95 -14.17
C LEU A 98 -13.73 -1.82 -14.02
N LYS A 99 -14.45 -2.25 -15.06
CA LYS A 99 -15.90 -2.35 -15.11
C LYS A 99 -16.35 -3.74 -15.58
N ILE A 100 -17.36 -4.28 -14.94
CA ILE A 100 -18.02 -5.51 -15.34
C ILE A 100 -19.40 -5.12 -15.88
N THR A 101 -19.61 -5.37 -17.18
CA THR A 101 -20.90 -5.16 -17.83
C THR A 101 -21.44 -6.50 -18.33
N ILE A 102 -22.49 -7.00 -17.67
CA ILE A 102 -23.26 -8.16 -18.09
C ILE A 102 -24.56 -7.65 -18.72
N ASN A 103 -24.74 -7.89 -20.01
CA ASN A 103 -25.99 -7.54 -20.69
C ASN A 103 -27.11 -8.50 -20.26
N ALA A 104 -28.32 -7.96 -20.13
CA ALA A 104 -29.49 -8.79 -19.83
C ALA A 104 -29.63 -9.90 -20.89
N ARG A 105 -29.84 -11.13 -20.42
CA ARG A 105 -30.09 -12.29 -21.30
C ARG A 105 -31.11 -13.22 -20.66
N ASP A 106 -32.03 -13.69 -21.49
CA ASP A 106 -32.96 -14.73 -21.12
C ASP A 106 -32.46 -16.06 -21.69
N ILE A 107 -32.17 -17.01 -20.82
CA ILE A 107 -31.75 -18.37 -21.22
C ILE A 107 -32.94 -19.30 -21.03
N LYS A 108 -33.44 -19.88 -22.13
CA LYS A 108 -34.45 -20.93 -22.09
C LYS A 108 -33.81 -22.29 -21.91
N ILE A 109 -34.19 -23.01 -20.86
CA ILE A 109 -33.80 -24.39 -20.58
C ILE A 109 -35.07 -25.24 -20.48
N GLY A 110 -35.43 -25.92 -21.56
CA GLY A 110 -36.68 -26.67 -21.66
C GLY A 110 -37.91 -25.75 -21.54
N LYS A 111 -38.74 -25.96 -20.51
CA LYS A 111 -39.91 -25.11 -20.22
C LYS A 111 -39.60 -23.90 -19.32
N TRP A 112 -38.38 -23.81 -18.79
CA TRP A 112 -37.97 -22.74 -17.88
C TRP A 112 -37.26 -21.63 -18.64
N THR A 113 -37.54 -20.38 -18.28
CA THR A 113 -36.78 -19.22 -18.73
C THR A 113 -36.07 -18.63 -17.53
N VAL A 114 -34.75 -18.54 -17.60
CA VAL A 114 -33.92 -17.89 -16.58
C VAL A 114 -33.58 -16.50 -17.07
N HIS A 115 -34.07 -15.49 -16.34
CA HIS A 115 -33.78 -14.08 -16.61
C HIS A 115 -32.48 -13.69 -15.91
N ILE A 116 -31.46 -13.34 -16.69
CA ILE A 116 -30.21 -12.78 -16.16
C ILE A 116 -30.34 -11.25 -16.24
N PRO A 117 -30.38 -10.54 -15.09
CA PRO A 117 -30.48 -9.09 -15.09
C PRO A 117 -29.22 -8.45 -15.68
N GLN A 118 -29.38 -7.24 -16.23
CA GLN A 118 -28.24 -6.43 -16.62
C GLN A 118 -27.48 -6.00 -15.36
N VAL A 119 -26.17 -6.25 -15.34
CA VAL A 119 -25.27 -5.81 -14.28
C VAL A 119 -24.27 -4.86 -14.89
N ASN A 120 -24.21 -3.62 -14.39
CA ASN A 120 -23.15 -2.68 -14.74
C ASN A 120 -22.48 -2.27 -13.44
N TRP A 121 -21.31 -2.84 -13.18
CA TRP A 121 -20.58 -2.67 -11.94
C TRP A 121 -19.26 -1.98 -12.25
N LYS A 122 -19.02 -0.81 -11.67
CA LYS A 122 -17.72 -0.15 -11.69
C LYS A 122 -17.05 -0.29 -10.34
N LEU A 123 -15.74 -0.42 -10.34
CA LEU A 123 -14.97 -0.49 -9.11
C LEU A 123 -15.11 0.79 -8.26
N SER A 124 -15.30 1.95 -8.90
CA SER A 124 -15.62 3.23 -8.24
C SER A 124 -16.89 3.20 -7.38
N ASP A 125 -17.86 2.34 -7.73
CA ASP A 125 -19.15 2.25 -7.03
C ASP A 125 -19.02 1.49 -5.70
N ASN A 126 -17.84 0.89 -5.44
CA ASN A 126 -17.51 0.27 -4.17
C ASN A 126 -16.25 0.92 -3.58
N PRO A 127 -16.39 2.02 -2.81
CA PRO A 127 -15.26 2.83 -2.39
C PRO A 127 -14.21 2.08 -1.56
N LYS A 128 -14.63 1.11 -0.74
CA LYS A 128 -13.69 0.30 0.04
C LYS A 128 -12.84 -0.60 -0.86
N LEU A 129 -13.46 -1.24 -1.84
CA LEU A 129 -12.74 -2.08 -2.79
C LEU A 129 -11.87 -1.23 -3.72
N PHE A 130 -12.36 -0.07 -4.15
CA PHE A 130 -11.58 0.94 -4.88
C PHE A 130 -10.31 1.31 -4.10
N GLY A 131 -10.45 1.69 -2.83
CA GLY A 131 -9.33 2.04 -1.96
C GLY A 131 -8.37 0.88 -1.74
N TRP A 132 -8.88 -0.35 -1.59
CA TRP A 132 -8.04 -1.55 -1.46
C TRP A 132 -7.21 -1.80 -2.73
N VAL A 133 -7.84 -1.80 -3.91
CA VAL A 133 -7.13 -2.02 -5.19
C VAL A 133 -6.14 -0.89 -5.45
N GLY A 134 -6.56 0.36 -5.28
CA GLY A 134 -5.71 1.53 -5.48
C GLY A 134 -4.47 1.50 -4.59
N LEU A 135 -4.62 1.17 -3.30
CA LEU A 135 -3.49 1.00 -2.38
C LEU A 135 -2.58 -0.16 -2.76
N SER A 136 -3.13 -1.30 -3.15
CA SER A 136 -2.32 -2.46 -3.57
C SER A 136 -1.52 -2.18 -4.85
N LEU A 137 -2.12 -1.49 -5.83
CA LEU A 137 -1.42 -1.09 -7.06
C LEU A 137 -0.37 -0.01 -6.77
N ARG A 138 -0.68 0.97 -5.92
CA ARG A 138 0.27 1.99 -5.49
C ARG A 138 1.45 1.40 -4.73
N GLY A 139 1.16 0.47 -3.82
CA GLY A 139 2.15 -0.32 -3.10
C GLY A 139 3.02 -1.11 -4.06
N PHE A 140 2.42 -1.78 -5.06
CA PHE A 140 3.16 -2.46 -6.11
C PHE A 140 4.12 -1.53 -6.85
N LEU A 141 3.67 -0.37 -7.34
CA LEU A 141 4.56 0.59 -8.01
C LEU A 141 5.75 0.98 -7.12
N MET A 142 5.47 1.21 -5.83
CA MET A 142 6.50 1.56 -4.84
C MET A 142 7.52 0.43 -4.67
N THR A 143 7.07 -0.79 -4.37
CA THR A 143 7.96 -1.92 -4.12
C THR A 143 8.61 -2.43 -5.39
N PHE A 144 8.02 -2.20 -6.56
CA PHE A 144 8.61 -2.52 -7.85
C PHE A 144 9.86 -1.69 -8.10
N MET A 145 9.81 -0.37 -7.87
CA MET A 145 11.00 0.49 -7.96
C MET A 145 12.09 0.10 -6.96
N ILE A 146 11.71 -0.19 -5.73
CA ILE A 146 12.65 -0.64 -4.69
C ILE A 146 13.27 -1.99 -5.10
N GLY A 147 12.45 -2.94 -5.52
CA GLY A 147 12.87 -4.27 -5.96
C GLY A 147 13.77 -4.23 -7.19
N LEU A 148 13.60 -3.25 -8.09
CA LEU A 148 14.55 -3.02 -9.19
C LEU A 148 15.93 -2.61 -8.68
N ALA A 149 15.99 -1.69 -7.71
CA ALA A 149 17.25 -1.29 -7.09
C ALA A 149 17.91 -2.46 -6.33
N PHE A 150 17.11 -3.27 -5.65
CA PHE A 150 17.56 -4.48 -4.95
C PHE A 150 17.88 -5.66 -5.89
N ARG A 151 17.48 -5.58 -7.16
CA ARG A 151 17.49 -6.70 -8.11
C ARG A 151 16.75 -7.94 -7.56
N ASN A 152 15.66 -7.70 -6.83
CA ASN A 152 14.91 -8.71 -6.08
C ASN A 152 13.47 -8.82 -6.57
N ILE A 153 13.18 -9.87 -7.34
CA ILE A 153 11.85 -10.10 -7.93
C ILE A 153 10.77 -10.31 -6.86
N PRO A 154 10.93 -11.18 -5.84
CA PRO A 154 9.93 -11.32 -4.78
C PRO A 154 9.57 -9.98 -4.12
N PHE A 155 10.57 -9.13 -3.85
CA PHE A 155 10.33 -7.82 -3.24
C PHE A 155 9.56 -6.88 -4.17
N MET A 156 9.74 -6.96 -5.49
CA MET A 156 8.97 -6.13 -6.44
C MET A 156 7.46 -6.24 -6.25
N PHE A 157 6.96 -7.43 -5.89
CA PHE A 157 5.52 -7.72 -5.80
C PHE A 157 4.95 -7.59 -4.38
N CYS A 158 5.77 -7.44 -3.34
CA CYS A 158 5.26 -7.44 -1.96
C CYS A 158 4.31 -6.26 -1.69
N GLY A 159 4.46 -5.14 -2.37
CA GLY A 159 3.60 -3.98 -2.24
C GLY A 159 2.13 -4.22 -2.58
N LEU A 160 1.79 -5.30 -3.31
CA LEU A 160 0.41 -5.73 -3.52
C LEU A 160 -0.33 -6.04 -2.20
N GLY A 161 0.40 -6.32 -1.12
CA GLY A 161 -0.17 -6.52 0.21
C GLY A 161 -0.66 -5.22 0.89
N MET A 162 -0.29 -4.04 0.38
CA MET A 162 -0.54 -2.75 1.04
C MET A 162 -2.03 -2.52 1.33
N GLY A 163 -2.93 -2.78 0.38
CA GLY A 163 -4.37 -2.62 0.61
C GLY A 163 -4.88 -3.48 1.78
N THR A 164 -4.40 -4.73 1.88
CA THR A 164 -4.77 -5.64 2.98
C THR A 164 -4.22 -5.18 4.31
N VAL A 165 -2.96 -4.72 4.35
CA VAL A 165 -2.34 -4.22 5.58
C VAL A 165 -3.07 -2.98 6.10
N TYR A 166 -3.45 -2.06 5.20
CA TYR A 166 -4.20 -0.87 5.58
C TYR A 166 -5.62 -1.20 6.03
N TRP A 167 -6.27 -2.18 5.39
CA TRP A 167 -7.57 -2.68 5.83
C TRP A 167 -7.51 -3.27 7.24
N ILE A 168 -6.47 -4.06 7.56
CA ILE A 168 -6.24 -4.57 8.91
C ILE A 168 -6.04 -3.43 9.92
N GLY A 169 -5.32 -2.37 9.54
CA GLY A 169 -5.18 -1.17 10.37
C GLY A 169 -6.53 -0.54 10.74
N GLY A 170 -7.46 -0.47 9.78
CA GLY A 170 -8.84 -0.04 10.03
C GLY A 170 -9.63 -0.97 10.96
N LEU A 171 -9.43 -2.29 10.86
CA LEU A 171 -10.05 -3.25 11.79
C LEU A 171 -9.52 -3.07 13.22
N ILE A 172 -8.21 -2.87 13.40
CA ILE A 172 -7.61 -2.62 14.72
C ILE A 172 -8.18 -1.34 15.34
N ASP A 173 -8.33 -0.29 14.55
CA ASP A 173 -8.95 0.96 15.00
C ASP A 173 -10.37 0.75 15.51
N HIS A 174 -11.16 0.00 14.73
CA HIS A 174 -12.57 -0.25 15.03
C HIS A 174 -12.76 -1.14 16.27
N TYR A 175 -11.95 -2.18 16.44
CA TYR A 175 -12.15 -3.21 17.47
C TYR A 175 -11.26 -3.07 18.71
N ILE A 176 -10.10 -2.46 18.60
CA ILE A 176 -9.10 -2.42 19.68
C ILE A 176 -8.99 -1.02 20.26
N LYS A 177 -8.57 -0.06 19.44
CA LYS A 177 -8.33 1.31 19.91
C LYS A 177 -8.38 2.33 18.79
N PRO A 178 -9.40 3.21 18.80
CA PRO A 178 -9.49 4.33 17.87
C PRO A 178 -8.27 5.25 17.99
N ASP A 179 -7.65 5.55 16.86
CA ASP A 179 -6.49 6.43 16.70
C ASP A 179 -6.89 7.85 16.25
N GLY A 180 -8.19 8.08 16.03
CA GLY A 180 -8.76 9.35 15.57
C GLY A 180 -8.52 9.64 14.08
N LYS A 181 -8.02 8.67 13.33
CA LYS A 181 -7.74 8.70 11.89
C LYS A 181 -8.20 7.44 11.18
N PHE A 182 -9.25 6.80 11.69
CA PHE A 182 -9.88 5.62 11.11
C PHE A 182 -8.91 4.43 10.91
N GLY A 183 -7.84 4.35 11.69
CA GLY A 183 -6.84 3.29 11.59
C GLY A 183 -5.67 3.56 10.67
N TRP A 184 -5.56 4.78 10.12
CA TRP A 184 -4.40 5.15 9.32
C TRP A 184 -3.10 5.05 10.16
N CYS A 185 -3.08 5.51 11.42
CA CYS A 185 -1.84 5.40 12.20
C CYS A 185 -1.44 3.94 12.44
N TRP A 186 -2.41 3.07 12.72
CA TRP A 186 -2.19 1.64 12.87
C TRP A 186 -1.67 1.00 11.58
N ALA A 187 -2.31 1.30 10.45
CA ALA A 187 -1.90 0.83 9.13
C ALA A 187 -0.45 1.20 8.78
N GLU A 188 -0.01 2.41 9.14
CA GLU A 188 1.37 2.86 8.89
C GLU A 188 2.39 2.05 9.71
N TRP A 189 2.09 1.76 10.98
CA TRP A 189 2.94 0.88 11.79
C TRP A 189 3.01 -0.53 11.20
N LEU A 190 1.86 -1.10 10.84
CA LEU A 190 1.78 -2.45 10.28
C LEU A 190 2.49 -2.55 8.92
N PHE A 191 2.38 -1.53 8.08
CA PHE A 191 2.98 -1.56 6.76
C PHE A 191 4.51 -1.42 6.80
N GLY A 192 5.05 -0.63 7.73
CA GLY A 192 6.49 -0.64 7.98
C GLY A 192 6.98 -2.02 8.44
N ALA A 193 6.30 -2.64 9.41
CA ALA A 193 6.62 -4.00 9.84
C ALA A 193 6.51 -5.02 8.68
N TYR A 194 5.49 -4.89 7.85
CA TYR A 194 5.31 -5.73 6.66
C TYR A 194 6.50 -5.63 5.69
N LEU A 195 6.97 -4.41 5.40
CA LEU A 195 8.12 -4.19 4.52
C LEU A 195 9.40 -4.79 5.11
N GLY A 196 9.66 -4.63 6.41
CA GLY A 196 10.82 -5.23 7.06
C GLY A 196 10.79 -6.76 7.13
N LEU A 197 9.60 -7.33 7.34
CA LEU A 197 9.40 -8.77 7.21
C LEU A 197 9.71 -9.23 5.78
N CYS A 198 9.18 -8.55 4.76
CA CYS A 198 9.47 -8.89 3.37
C CYS A 198 10.96 -8.74 3.04
N LEU A 199 11.63 -7.72 3.56
CA LEU A 199 13.05 -7.52 3.36
C LEU A 199 13.85 -8.69 3.94
N THR A 200 13.62 -9.03 5.21
CA THR A 200 14.33 -10.12 5.89
C THR A 200 14.03 -11.51 5.34
N LEU A 201 12.88 -11.70 4.68
CA LEU A 201 12.51 -12.96 4.03
C LEU A 201 13.09 -13.10 2.62
N PHE A 202 13.32 -11.99 1.92
CA PHE A 202 13.69 -12.02 0.49
C PHE A 202 15.12 -11.57 0.20
N ALA A 203 15.78 -10.84 1.11
CA ALA A 203 17.19 -10.43 1.00
C ALA A 203 18.13 -11.59 1.38
#